data_AF-A0A832FDF3-F1
#
_entry.id   AF-A0A832FDF3-F1
#
_cell.length_a   1.000
_cell.length_b   1.000
_cell.length_c   1.000
_cell.angle_alpha   90.00
_cell.angle_beta   90.00
_cell.angle_gamma   90.00
#
_symmetry.space_group_name_H-M   'P 1'
#
loop_
_entity.id
_entity.type
_entity.pdbx_description
1 polymer ?
#
loop_
_entity_poly.entity_id
_entity_poly.type
_entity_poly.pdbx_seq_one_letter_code
_entity_poly.pdbx_strand_id
1 'polypeptide(L)'
;MNYWITLSIEYANQRSYLDDLFQVYPTIPEGIRDINKDIWKKVEKAFKKRDNFALIENLLKLNLFPIKDSYVAYLKRDPSAIKSLSEK
;
A
#
# COMPACT_ATOMS: atom_id res chain seq x y z
N MET A 1 14.43 -32.81 20.34
CA MET A 1 14.18 -31.37 20.13
C MET A 1 15.52 -30.66 20.05
N ASN A 2 15.74 -29.73 19.13
CA ASN A 2 17.00 -28.96 19.16
C ASN A 2 16.92 -27.86 20.25
N TYR A 3 18.08 -27.35 20.68
CA TYR A 3 18.17 -26.34 21.73
C TYR A 3 17.31 -25.09 21.43
N TRP A 4 17.33 -24.63 20.18
CA TRP A 4 16.58 -23.46 19.73
C TRP A 4 15.06 -23.65 19.80
N ILE A 5 14.55 -24.83 19.44
CA ILE A 5 13.12 -25.17 19.48
C ILE A 5 12.65 -25.20 20.93
N THR A 6 13.44 -25.74 21.86
CA THR A 6 13.11 -25.70 23.29
C THR A 6 13.01 -24.26 23.78
N LEU A 7 14.00 -23.41 23.44
CA LEU A 7 13.99 -21.99 23.80
C LEU A 7 12.76 -21.26 23.24
N SER A 8 12.41 -21.51 21.97
CA SER A 8 11.23 -20.91 21.33
C SER A 8 9.92 -21.33 21.99
N ILE A 9 9.80 -22.59 22.41
CA ILE A 9 8.62 -23.09 23.14
C ILE A 9 8.52 -22.45 24.52
N GLU A 10 9.62 -22.35 25.25
CA GLU A 10 9.66 -21.69 26.56
C GLU A 10 9.29 -20.21 26.45
N TYR A 11 9.79 -19.52 25.42
CA TYR A 11 9.47 -18.12 25.15
C TYR A 11 8.00 -17.92 24.75
N ALA A 12 7.46 -18.76 23.87
CA ALA A 12 6.06 -18.67 23.42
C ALA A 12 5.03 -18.92 24.54
N ASN A 13 5.41 -19.65 25.59
CA ASN A 13 4.57 -19.91 26.76
C ASN A 13 4.57 -18.76 27.79
N GLN A 14 5.38 -17.71 27.58
CA GLN A 14 5.40 -16.55 28.47
C GLN A 14 4.18 -15.66 28.24
N ARG A 15 3.67 -15.05 29.31
CA ARG A 15 2.51 -14.15 29.24
C ARG A 15 2.77 -12.91 28.36
N SER A 16 4.02 -12.44 28.31
CA SER A 16 4.42 -11.27 27.51
C SER A 16 4.71 -11.57 26.05
N TYR A 17 4.69 -12.84 25.61
CA TYR A 17 5.09 -13.23 24.26
C TYR A 17 4.39 -12.40 23.18
N LEU A 18 3.08 -12.18 23.34
CA LEU A 18 2.31 -11.37 22.39
C LEU A 18 2.72 -9.90 22.42
N ASP A 19 2.97 -9.32 23.59
CA ASP A 19 3.41 -7.93 23.73
C ASP A 19 4.79 -7.71 23.11
N ASP A 20 5.73 -8.63 23.37
CA ASP A 20 7.09 -8.60 22.81
C ASP A 20 7.06 -8.81 21.29
N LEU A 21 6.16 -9.68 20.81
CA LEU A 21 5.94 -9.88 19.38
C LEU A 21 5.39 -8.61 18.71
N PHE A 22 4.46 -7.89 19.35
CA PHE A 22 3.92 -6.62 18.84
C PHE A 22 4.96 -5.51 18.78
N GLN A 23 5.98 -5.51 19.64
CA GLN A 23 7.08 -4.54 19.56
C GLN A 23 7.94 -4.74 18.30
N VAL A 24 8.16 -6.00 17.90
CA VAL A 24 8.93 -6.35 16.70
C VAL A 24 8.07 -6.26 15.44
N TYR A 25 6.81 -6.66 15.53
CA TYR A 25 5.82 -6.66 14.45
C TYR A 25 4.58 -5.86 14.84
N PRO A 26 4.69 -4.52 14.86
CA PRO A 26 3.52 -3.68 15.07
C PRO A 26 2.49 -3.95 13.96
N THR A 27 1.21 -3.97 14.33
CA THR A 27 0.10 -4.16 13.38
C THR A 27 0.03 -3.07 12.31
N ILE A 28 0.62 -1.90 12.59
CA ILE A 28 0.74 -0.76 11.68
C ILE A 28 2.19 -0.26 11.76
N PRO A 29 3.14 -0.87 11.03
CA PRO A 29 4.56 -0.51 11.10
C PRO A 29 4.84 0.92 10.63
N GLU A 30 4.01 1.42 9.70
CA GLU A 30 4.28 2.66 8.94
C GLU A 30 3.38 3.85 9.38
N GLY A 31 2.66 3.73 10.50
CA GLY A 31 1.74 4.78 10.96
C GLY A 31 0.70 5.21 9.90
N ILE A 32 0.20 6.44 10.00
CA ILE A 32 -0.68 7.02 8.98
C ILE A 32 0.22 7.52 7.84
N ARG A 33 0.06 6.93 6.65
CA ARG A 33 0.78 7.35 5.45
C ARG A 33 0.55 8.83 5.15
N ASP A 34 1.63 9.59 5.03
CA ASP A 34 1.58 10.96 4.51
C ASP A 34 1.32 10.96 3.00
N ILE A 35 0.36 11.76 2.57
CA ILE A 35 -0.07 11.87 1.18
C ILE A 35 0.15 13.30 0.72
N ASN A 36 0.80 13.47 -0.43
CA ASN A 36 0.97 14.78 -1.03
C ASN A 36 -0.41 15.45 -1.25
N LYS A 37 -0.66 16.53 -0.50
CA LYS A 37 -1.94 17.24 -0.49
C LYS A 37 -2.30 17.86 -1.83
N ASP A 38 -1.33 18.23 -2.66
CA ASP A 38 -1.58 18.80 -3.98
C ASP A 38 -2.02 17.74 -4.98
N ILE A 39 -1.42 16.54 -4.92
CA ILE A 39 -1.88 15.39 -5.69
C ILE A 39 -3.29 15.01 -5.24
N TRP A 40 -3.55 14.99 -3.93
CA TRP A 40 -4.87 14.67 -3.38
C TRP A 40 -5.96 15.64 -3.87
N LYS A 41 -5.69 16.95 -3.87
CA LYS A 41 -6.62 17.95 -4.44
C LYS A 41 -6.92 17.70 -5.93
N LYS A 42 -5.91 17.28 -6.71
CA LYS A 42 -6.10 16.94 -8.13
C LYS A 42 -6.96 15.70 -8.31
N VAL A 43 -6.73 14.66 -7.49
CA VAL A 43 -7.56 13.45 -7.44
C VAL A 43 -9.01 13.81 -7.13
N GLU A 44 -9.24 14.61 -6.09
CA GLU A 44 -10.60 15.01 -5.69
C GLU A 44 -11.30 15.81 -6.79
N LYS A 45 -10.58 16.72 -7.45
CA LYS A 45 -11.10 17.50 -8.58
C LYS A 45 -11.44 16.62 -9.78
N ALA A 46 -10.58 15.66 -10.13
CA ALA A 46 -10.81 14.73 -11.23
C ALA A 46 -12.03 13.83 -10.94
N PHE A 47 -12.14 13.33 -9.70
CA PHE A 47 -13.28 12.53 -9.25
C PHE A 47 -14.60 13.31 -9.34
N LYS A 48 -14.65 14.53 -8.81
CA LYS A 48 -15.85 15.39 -8.88
C LYS A 48 -16.27 15.70 -10.33
N LYS A 49 -15.29 15.83 -11.24
CA LYS A 49 -15.53 16.06 -12.66
C LYS A 49 -15.85 14.80 -13.46
N ARG A 50 -15.78 13.61 -12.85
CA ARG A 50 -15.87 12.30 -13.53
C ARG A 50 -14.86 12.15 -14.67
N ASP A 51 -13.70 12.80 -14.52
CA ASP A 51 -12.59 12.70 -15.45
C ASP A 51 -11.75 11.47 -15.08
N ASN A 52 -12.10 10.32 -15.65
CA ASN A 52 -11.48 9.04 -15.33
C ASN A 52 -9.99 9.00 -15.72
N PHE A 53 -9.61 9.70 -16.79
CA PHE A 53 -8.23 9.76 -17.25
C PHE A 53 -7.37 10.51 -16.24
N ALA A 54 -7.76 11.75 -15.91
CA ALA A 54 -7.04 12.55 -14.92
C ALA A 54 -7.07 11.90 -13.54
N LEU A 55 -8.14 11.18 -13.19
CA LEU A 55 -8.25 10.46 -11.93
C LEU A 55 -7.18 9.37 -11.82
N ILE A 56 -7.11 8.47 -12.81
CA ILE A 56 -6.13 7.38 -12.84
C ILE A 56 -4.71 7.92 -12.91
N GLU A 57 -4.47 8.95 -13.73
CA GLU A 57 -3.15 9.57 -13.87
C GLU A 57 -2.64 10.16 -12.54
N ASN A 58 -3.50 10.83 -11.77
CA ASN A 58 -3.09 11.39 -10.47
C ASN A 58 -2.97 10.31 -9.39
N LEU A 59 -3.77 9.24 -9.44
CA LEU A 59 -3.64 8.11 -8.50
C LEU A 59 -2.35 7.31 -8.72
N LEU A 60 -1.91 7.13 -9.96
CA LEU A 60 -0.66 6.42 -10.27
C LEU A 60 0.60 7.14 -9.77
N LYS A 61 0.52 8.46 -9.53
CA LYS A 61 1.60 9.27 -8.94
C LYS A 61 1.77 9.01 -7.43
N LEU A 62 0.81 8.34 -6.77
CA LEU A 62 0.93 7.95 -5.37
C LEU A 62 1.80 6.70 -5.21
N ASN A 63 2.57 6.64 -4.12
CA ASN A 63 3.47 5.52 -3.84
C ASN A 63 2.74 4.18 -3.75
N LEU A 64 1.61 4.17 -3.04
CA LEU A 64 0.78 2.98 -2.87
C LEU A 64 -0.52 3.15 -3.65
N PHE A 65 -0.74 2.27 -4.61
CA PHE A 65 -2.00 2.18 -5.34
C PHE A 65 -2.96 1.25 -4.59
N PRO A 66 -4.26 1.58 -4.46
CA PRO A 66 -5.20 0.83 -3.62
C PRO A 66 -5.62 -0.55 -4.16
N ILE A 67 -5.02 -1.04 -5.25
CA ILE A 67 -5.39 -2.31 -5.93
C ILE A 67 -4.13 -3.12 -6.21
N LYS A 68 -4.21 -4.45 -6.04
CA LYS A 68 -3.11 -5.42 -6.20
C LYS A 68 -2.30 -5.21 -7.50
N ASP A 69 -0.98 -5.27 -7.36
CA ASP A 69 0.07 -4.70 -8.21
C ASP A 69 0.16 -5.10 -9.69
N SER A 70 -0.55 -6.13 -10.17
CA SER A 70 -0.24 -6.73 -11.49
C SER A 70 -0.35 -5.74 -12.64
N TYR A 71 -1.32 -4.82 -12.61
CA TYR A 71 -1.51 -3.81 -13.66
C TYR A 71 -0.88 -2.46 -13.34
N VAL A 72 -0.61 -2.19 -12.06
CA VAL A 72 -0.07 -0.89 -11.61
C VAL A 72 1.36 -0.70 -12.13
N ALA A 73 2.19 -1.74 -12.05
CA ALA A 73 3.56 -1.70 -12.55
C ALA A 73 3.60 -1.44 -14.07
N TYR A 74 2.68 -2.06 -14.82
CA TYR A 74 2.56 -1.84 -16.25
C TYR A 74 2.12 -0.41 -16.58
N LEU A 75 1.08 0.10 -15.92
CA LEU A 75 0.57 1.46 -16.15
C LEU A 75 1.55 2.56 -15.71
N LYS A 76 2.36 2.31 -14.68
CA LYS A 76 3.46 3.20 -14.29
C LYS A 76 4.58 3.22 -15.36
N ARG A 77 4.82 2.08 -16.02
CA ARG A 77 5.87 1.94 -17.03
C ARG A 77 5.46 2.48 -18.39
N ASP A 78 4.19 2.32 -18.77
CA ASP A 78 3.63 2.85 -20.01
C ASP A 78 2.34 3.67 -19.74
N PRO A 79 2.48 4.99 -19.56
CA PRO A 79 1.33 5.89 -19.40
C PRO A 79 0.43 5.94 -20.65
N SER A 80 0.93 5.57 -21.82
CA SER A 80 0.19 5.58 -23.09
C SER A 80 -0.94 4.55 -23.09
N ALA A 81 -0.78 3.47 -22.31
CA ALA A 81 -1.83 2.47 -22.11
C ALA A 81 -3.12 3.09 -21.54
N ILE A 82 -3.00 4.10 -20.67
CA ILE A 82 -4.16 4.82 -20.10
C ILE A 82 -4.93 5.54 -21.22
N LYS A 83 -4.22 6.11 -22.20
CA LYS A 83 -4.84 6.83 -23.31
C LYS A 83 -5.59 5.87 -24.24
N SER A 84 -5.01 4.70 -24.51
CA SER A 84 -5.65 3.66 -25.33
C SER A 84 -6.94 3.09 -24.72
N LEU A 85 -7.13 3.17 -23.39
CA LEU A 85 -8.35 2.76 -22.70
C LEU A 85 -9.50 3.77 -22.85
N SER A 86 -9.19 5.04 -23.18
CA SER A 86 -10.20 6.09 -23.39
C SER A 86 -10.71 6.16 -24.83
N GLU A 87 -10.01 5.54 -25.77
CA GLU A 87 -10.32 5.59 -27.22
C GLU A 87 -11.15 4.37 -27.69
N LYS A 88 -11.55 3.48 -26.77
CA LYS A 88 -12.51 2.39 -27.00
C LYS A 88 -13.88 2.74 -26.43
#